data_AF-A0A401TRV9-F1
#
_entry.id   AF-A0A401TRV9-F1
#
_cell.length_a   1.000
_cell.length_b   1.000
_cell.length_c   1.000
_cell.angle_alpha   90.00
_cell.angle_beta   90.00
_cell.angle_gamma   90.00
#
_symmetry.space_group_name_H-M   'P 1'
#
loop_
_entity.id
_entity.type
_entity.pdbx_description
1 polymer ?
#
loop_
_entity_poly.entity_id
_entity_poly.type
_entity_poly.pdbx_seq_one_letter_code
_entity_poly.pdbx_strand_id
1 'polypeptide(L)'
;PHTSGERKAGIAVVGLQAPLSFLNAEGFYSGVLKTIGAAAQKPRLLVIEASGMVEIDFTAAQALRDLFRECRDDGVTVAVARLESTRAQDAFERFDLYEVLQRDHVFHSVDEAVRALGGQT
;
A
#
# COMPACT_ATOMS: atom_id res chain seq x y z
N PRO A 1 6.57 -18.53 16.64
CA PRO A 1 6.67 -19.06 15.25
C PRO A 1 6.78 -17.91 14.25
N HIS A 2 7.98 -17.66 13.74
CA HIS A 2 8.20 -16.71 12.65
C HIS A 2 7.92 -17.45 11.34
N THR A 3 6.69 -17.37 10.84
CA THR A 3 6.38 -17.83 9.49
C THR A 3 7.14 -16.91 8.54
N SER A 4 8.26 -17.40 7.99
CA SER A 4 8.97 -16.69 6.93
C SER A 4 7.99 -16.52 5.77
N GLY A 5 7.48 -15.30 5.57
CA GLY A 5 6.53 -15.01 4.50
C GLY A 5 7.10 -15.40 3.14
N GLU A 6 6.23 -15.79 2.22
CA GLU A 6 6.62 -16.09 0.84
C GLU A 6 7.24 -14.83 0.21
N ARG A 7 8.42 -15.00 -0.41
CA ARG A 7 9.15 -13.92 -1.09
C ARG A 7 9.03 -14.15 -2.61
N LYS A 8 8.27 -13.28 -3.30
CA LYS A 8 8.21 -13.27 -4.77
C LYS A 8 9.10 -12.16 -5.32
N ALA A 9 9.90 -12.50 -6.34
CA ALA A 9 10.78 -11.52 -6.98
C ALA A 9 9.98 -10.38 -7.63
N GLY A 10 10.44 -9.15 -7.40
CA GLY A 10 9.80 -7.94 -7.92
C GLY A 10 8.51 -7.52 -7.18
N ILE A 11 8.17 -8.13 -6.06
CA ILE A 11 6.99 -7.78 -5.26
C ILE A 11 7.42 -7.41 -3.84
N ALA A 12 6.98 -6.25 -3.37
CA ALA A 12 7.11 -5.81 -1.99
C ALA A 12 5.74 -5.81 -1.32
N VAL A 13 5.68 -6.29 -0.07
CA VAL A 13 4.47 -6.24 0.76
C VAL A 13 4.80 -5.50 2.03
N VAL A 14 4.04 -4.45 2.36
CA VAL A 14 4.21 -3.67 3.58
C VAL A 14 2.86 -3.60 4.30
N GLY A 15 2.84 -3.95 5.58
CA GLY A 15 1.64 -3.85 6.41
C GLY A 15 1.79 -2.80 7.50
N LEU A 16 0.69 -2.16 7.88
CA LEU A 16 0.61 -1.33 9.08
C LEU A 16 -0.44 -1.91 10.01
N GLN A 17 0.00 -2.24 11.23
CA GLN A 17 -0.86 -2.79 12.29
C GLN A 17 -1.30 -1.68 13.25
N ALA A 18 -1.79 -0.56 12.70
CA ALA A 18 -2.23 0.63 13.44
C ALA A 18 -3.08 1.56 12.54
N PRO A 19 -3.94 2.42 13.13
CA PRO A 19 -4.54 3.53 12.40
C PRO A 19 -3.46 4.40 11.74
N LEU A 20 -3.75 4.96 10.57
CA LEU A 20 -2.83 5.88 9.90
C LEU A 20 -3.27 7.32 10.19
N SER A 21 -2.39 8.10 10.80
CA SER A 21 -2.67 9.49 11.20
C SER A 21 -1.44 10.35 11.00
N PHE A 22 -1.58 11.65 11.22
CA PHE A 22 -0.45 12.59 11.22
C PHE A 22 0.71 12.16 12.13
N LEU A 23 0.45 11.38 13.19
CA LEU A 23 1.47 10.90 14.13
C LEU A 23 2.44 9.89 13.51
N ASN A 24 1.99 9.11 12.52
CA ASN A 24 2.76 8.00 11.97
C ASN A 24 2.82 7.96 10.43
N ALA A 25 2.15 8.88 9.73
CA ALA A 25 2.12 8.95 8.28
C ALA A 25 3.52 9.09 7.65
N GLU A 26 4.35 10.00 8.16
CA GLU A 26 5.72 10.22 7.66
C GLU A 26 6.61 8.98 7.89
N GLY A 27 6.49 8.36 9.06
CA GLY A 27 7.22 7.14 9.40
C GLY A 27 6.82 5.96 8.51
N PHE A 28 5.52 5.83 8.21
CA PHE A 28 5.01 4.83 7.28
C PHE A 28 5.54 5.07 5.86
N TYR A 29 5.38 6.29 5.35
CA TYR A 29 5.85 6.70 4.01
C TYR A 29 7.35 6.43 3.82
N SER A 30 8.18 6.93 4.73
CA SER A 30 9.64 6.73 4.69
C SER A 30 10.02 5.24 4.83
N GLY A 31 9.29 4.48 5.65
CA GLY A 31 9.46 3.04 5.78
C GLY A 31 9.16 2.28 4.48
N VAL A 32 8.11 2.67 3.76
CA VAL A 32 7.76 2.08 2.46
C VAL A 32 8.85 2.39 1.43
N LEU A 33 9.24 3.66 1.26
CA LEU A 33 10.27 4.04 0.30
C LEU A 33 11.61 3.36 0.59
N LYS A 34 12.00 3.25 1.86
CA LYS A 34 13.20 2.52 2.26
C LYS A 34 13.09 1.03 1.89
N THR A 35 11.91 0.43 2.02
CA THR A 35 11.69 -0.98 1.63
C THR A 35 11.84 -1.16 0.12
N ILE A 36 11.30 -0.23 -0.68
CA ILE A 36 11.45 -0.21 -2.14
C ILE A 36 12.93 -0.02 -2.54
N GLY A 37 13.61 0.94 -1.93
CA GLY A 37 15.00 1.31 -2.27
C GLY A 37 16.06 0.32 -1.77
N ALA A 38 15.79 -0.43 -0.70
CA ALA A 38 16.71 -1.44 -0.17
C ALA A 38 16.64 -2.78 -0.92
N ALA A 39 15.65 -2.97 -1.80
CA ALA A 39 15.50 -4.19 -2.57
C ALA A 39 16.63 -4.30 -3.62
N ALA A 40 17.20 -5.51 -3.77
CA ALA A 40 18.26 -5.77 -4.75
C ALA A 40 17.84 -5.45 -6.19
N GLN A 41 16.54 -5.53 -6.47
CA GLN A 41 15.91 -5.01 -7.67
C GLN A 41 14.67 -4.22 -7.23
N LYS A 42 14.45 -3.05 -7.85
CA LYS A 42 13.26 -2.25 -7.62
C LYS A 42 12.00 -3.11 -7.84
N PRO A 43 11.07 -3.18 -6.86
CA PRO A 43 9.83 -3.91 -7.04
C PRO A 43 8.99 -3.29 -8.16
N ARG A 44 8.31 -4.13 -8.94
CA ARG A 44 7.30 -3.72 -9.93
C ARG A 44 5.91 -3.60 -9.31
N LEU A 45 5.69 -4.24 -8.16
CA LEU A 45 4.45 -4.21 -7.39
C LEU A 45 4.74 -3.96 -5.91
N LEU A 46 4.08 -2.96 -5.35
CA LEU A 46 3.94 -2.74 -3.91
C LEU A 46 2.51 -3.10 -3.50
N VAL A 47 2.36 -4.02 -2.55
CA VAL A 47 1.07 -4.30 -1.89
C VAL A 47 1.10 -3.73 -0.47
N ILE A 48 0.20 -2.80 -0.18
CA ILE A 48 -0.04 -2.27 1.16
C ILE A 48 -1.13 -3.11 1.82
N GLU A 49 -0.78 -3.80 2.90
CA GLU A 49 -1.72 -4.57 3.71
C GLU A 49 -2.33 -3.64 4.78
N ALA A 50 -3.64 -3.40 4.67
CA ALA A 50 -4.35 -2.35 5.37
C ALA A 50 -5.28 -2.83 6.48
N SER A 51 -5.18 -4.10 6.93
CA SER A 51 -6.04 -4.63 8.01
C SER A 51 -6.01 -3.80 9.29
N GLY A 52 -4.85 -3.22 9.62
CA GLY A 52 -4.70 -2.35 10.79
C GLY A 52 -5.12 -0.89 10.57
N MET A 53 -5.34 -0.45 9.33
CA MET A 53 -5.71 0.92 8.99
C MET A 53 -7.19 1.15 9.23
N VAL A 54 -7.58 1.22 10.50
CA VAL A 54 -8.99 1.39 10.90
C VAL A 54 -9.52 2.80 10.64
N GLU A 55 -8.65 3.79 10.52
CA GLU A 55 -8.98 5.18 10.21
C GLU A 55 -7.78 5.86 9.53
N ILE A 56 -8.07 6.84 8.68
CA ILE A 56 -7.09 7.64 7.93
C ILE A 56 -7.52 9.10 8.04
N ASP A 57 -6.70 9.94 8.69
CA ASP A 57 -6.96 11.39 8.73
C ASP A 57 -6.51 12.08 7.43
N PHE A 58 -6.82 13.37 7.29
CA PHE A 58 -6.48 14.14 6.09
C PHE A 58 -4.97 14.16 5.78
N THR A 59 -4.13 14.32 6.80
CA THR A 59 -2.67 14.38 6.63
C THR A 59 -2.12 13.03 6.18
N ALA A 60 -2.60 11.95 6.79
CA ALA A 60 -2.27 10.59 6.41
C ALA A 60 -2.73 10.25 4.99
N ALA A 61 -3.93 10.68 4.60
CA ALA A 61 -4.41 10.52 3.24
C ALA A 61 -3.52 11.28 2.24
N GLN A 62 -3.11 12.50 2.54
CA GLN A 62 -2.20 13.25 1.67
C GLN A 62 -0.85 12.54 1.51
N ALA A 63 -0.31 11.97 2.59
CA ALA A 63 0.92 11.17 2.53
C ALA A 63 0.76 9.89 1.68
N LEU A 64 -0.39 9.20 1.77
CA LEU A 64 -0.71 8.06 0.89
C LEU A 64 -0.83 8.51 -0.57
N ARG A 65 -1.45 9.66 -0.82
CA ARG A 65 -1.61 10.21 -2.16
C ARG A 65 -0.27 10.49 -2.82
N ASP A 66 0.66 11.06 -2.06
CA ASP A 66 2.03 11.34 -2.53
C ASP A 66 2.80 10.03 -2.75
N LEU A 67 2.67 9.05 -1.85
CA LEU A 67 3.23 7.71 -2.02
C LEU A 67 2.77 7.03 -3.31
N PHE A 68 1.46 7.07 -3.59
CA PHE A 68 0.87 6.43 -4.78
C PHE A 68 1.36 7.09 -6.08
N ARG A 69 1.50 8.42 -6.06
CA ARG A 69 2.04 9.18 -7.19
C ARG A 69 3.51 8.86 -7.43
N GLU A 70 4.33 8.94 -6.38
CA GLU A 70 5.76 8.66 -6.50
C GLU A 70 6.00 7.24 -6.99
N CYS A 71 5.32 6.24 -6.41
CA CYS A 71 5.43 4.85 -6.88
C CYS A 71 5.05 4.71 -8.36
N ARG A 72 3.97 5.36 -8.80
CA ARG A 72 3.51 5.33 -10.19
C ARG A 72 4.54 5.95 -11.13
N ASP A 73 5.05 7.13 -10.80
CA ASP A 73 6.07 7.84 -11.59
C ASP A 73 7.36 7.02 -11.70
N ASP A 74 7.63 6.23 -10.66
CA ASP A 74 8.73 5.29 -10.55
C ASP A 74 8.52 3.95 -11.26
N GLY A 75 7.37 3.74 -11.92
CA GLY A 75 7.01 2.49 -12.59
C GLY A 75 6.63 1.34 -11.65
N VAL A 76 6.33 1.64 -10.39
CA VAL A 76 5.89 0.68 -9.37
C VAL A 76 4.37 0.71 -9.28
N THR A 77 3.73 -0.42 -9.59
CA THR A 77 2.29 -0.58 -9.39
C THR A 77 1.99 -0.65 -7.90
N VAL A 78 1.01 0.10 -7.41
CA VAL A 78 0.54 0.01 -6.03
C VAL A 78 -0.81 -0.70 -5.97
N ALA A 79 -0.95 -1.57 -4.98
CA ALA A 79 -2.20 -2.21 -4.61
C ALA A 79 -2.44 -2.08 -3.10
N VAL A 80 -3.70 -2.02 -2.70
CA VAL A 80 -4.12 -2.03 -1.29
C VAL A 80 -4.90 -3.31 -1.05
N ALA A 81 -4.48 -4.09 -0.06
CA ALA A 81 -5.17 -5.31 0.34
C ALA A 81 -5.81 -5.12 1.72
N ARG A 82 -6.96 -5.76 1.97
CA ARG A 82 -7.63 -5.78 3.29
C ARG A 82 -7.96 -4.39 3.84
N LEU A 83 -8.44 -3.48 2.98
CA LEU A 83 -9.03 -2.21 3.40
C LEU A 83 -10.44 -2.48 3.98
N GLU A 84 -10.52 -3.10 5.15
CA GLU A 84 -11.77 -3.64 5.72
C GLU A 84 -12.61 -2.60 6.47
N SER A 85 -11.96 -1.56 7.02
CA SER A 85 -12.66 -0.51 7.77
C SER A 85 -13.49 0.39 6.86
N THR A 86 -14.79 0.52 7.14
CA THR A 86 -15.66 1.46 6.43
C THR A 86 -15.17 2.90 6.57
N ARG A 87 -14.60 3.29 7.71
CA ARG A 87 -14.03 4.64 7.89
C ARG A 87 -12.80 4.88 7.02
N ALA A 88 -11.98 3.85 6.84
CA ALA A 88 -10.82 3.95 5.95
C ALA A 88 -11.25 3.96 4.47
N GLN A 89 -12.25 3.17 4.09
CA GLN A 89 -12.87 3.23 2.76
C GLN A 89 -13.48 4.62 2.49
N ASP A 90 -14.23 5.17 3.44
CA ASP A 90 -14.80 6.51 3.36
C ASP A 90 -13.70 7.58 3.20
N ALA A 91 -12.55 7.40 3.86
CA ALA A 91 -11.40 8.30 3.71
C ALA A 91 -10.79 8.23 2.29
N PHE A 92 -10.73 7.04 1.67
CA PHE A 92 -10.28 6.91 0.28
C PHE A 92 -11.16 7.69 -0.70
N GLU A 93 -12.48 7.67 -0.47
CA GLU A 93 -13.44 8.46 -1.25
C GLU A 93 -13.31 9.95 -0.94
N ARG A 94 -13.38 10.31 0.33
CA ARG A 94 -13.43 11.70 0.79
C ARG A 94 -12.17 12.50 0.48
N PHE A 95 -11.02 11.83 0.41
CA PHE A 95 -9.73 12.46 0.16
C PHE A 95 -9.16 12.13 -1.23
N ASP A 96 -10.00 11.66 -2.15
CA ASP A 96 -9.67 11.46 -3.56
C ASP A 96 -8.45 10.55 -3.80
N LEU A 97 -8.25 9.55 -2.93
CA LEU A 97 -7.16 8.59 -3.07
C LEU A 97 -7.34 7.74 -4.34
N TYR A 98 -8.57 7.56 -4.79
CA TYR A 98 -8.87 6.84 -6.02
C TYR A 98 -8.50 7.60 -7.31
N GLU A 99 -8.14 8.88 -7.25
CA GLU A 99 -7.57 9.57 -8.43
C GLU A 99 -6.16 9.07 -8.74
N VAL A 100 -5.44 8.62 -7.71
CA VAL A 100 -4.03 8.21 -7.79
C VAL A 100 -3.83 6.71 -7.52
N LEU A 101 -4.84 6.02 -7.02
CA LEU A 101 -4.88 4.56 -6.93
C LEU A 101 -6.09 4.06 -7.73
N GLN A 102 -5.87 3.17 -8.69
CA GLN A 102 -6.98 2.62 -9.46
C GLN A 102 -7.91 1.82 -8.53
N ARG A 103 -9.23 1.97 -8.69
CA ARG A 103 -10.22 1.34 -7.77
C ARG A 103 -10.14 -0.18 -7.77
N ASP A 104 -9.80 -0.77 -8.90
CA ASP A 104 -9.56 -2.20 -9.11
C ASP A 104 -8.21 -2.69 -8.56
N HIS A 105 -7.40 -1.80 -7.97
CA HIS A 105 -6.19 -2.15 -7.23
C HIS A 105 -6.44 -2.29 -5.71
N VAL A 106 -7.71 -2.36 -5.29
CA VAL A 106 -8.10 -2.69 -3.92
C VAL A 106 -8.62 -4.13 -3.89
N PHE A 107 -8.01 -4.97 -3.05
CA PHE A 107 -8.27 -6.41 -3.01
C PHE A 107 -8.64 -6.91 -1.60
N HIS A 108 -9.31 -8.05 -1.52
CA HIS A 108 -9.67 -8.67 -0.24
C HIS A 108 -8.49 -9.33 0.46
N SER A 109 -7.42 -9.65 -0.26
CA SER A 109 -6.22 -10.24 0.33
C SER A 109 -4.94 -9.87 -0.41
N VAL A 110 -3.81 -10.02 0.29
CA VAL A 110 -2.48 -9.87 -0.34
C VAL A 110 -2.27 -10.92 -1.43
N ASP A 111 -2.72 -12.16 -1.23
CA ASP A 111 -2.63 -13.22 -2.25
C ASP A 111 -3.34 -12.82 -3.54
N GLU A 112 -4.57 -12.32 -3.41
CA GLU A 112 -5.37 -11.86 -4.55
C GLU A 112 -4.68 -10.72 -5.31
N ALA A 113 -4.19 -9.70 -4.60
CA ALA A 113 -3.44 -8.59 -5.20
C ALA A 113 -2.19 -9.08 -5.96
N VAL A 114 -1.44 -10.00 -5.36
CA VAL A 114 -0.25 -10.61 -5.94
C VAL A 114 -0.60 -11.46 -7.16
N ARG A 115 -1.73 -12.16 -7.16
CA ARG A 115 -2.16 -12.96 -8.31
C ARG A 115 -2.67 -12.10 -9.45
N ALA A 116 -3.38 -11.02 -9.16
CA ALA A 116 -3.91 -10.11 -10.16
C ALA A 116 -2.83 -9.26 -10.82
N LEU A 117 -1.86 -8.75 -10.03
CA LEU A 117 -0.89 -7.74 -10.48
C LEU A 117 0.57 -8.20 -10.46
N GLY A 118 0.88 -9.29 -9.77
CA GLY A 118 2.25 -9.80 -9.62
C GLY A 118 2.78 -10.56 -10.85
N GLY A 119 1.99 -10.69 -11.91
CA GLY A 119 2.41 -11.34 -13.14
C GLY A 119 1.33 -11.40 -14.22
N GLN A 120 1.28 -10.38 -15.07
CA GLN A 120 1.38 -10.66 -16.50
C GLN A 120 2.88 -10.82 -16.78
N THR A 121 3.28 -12.02 -17.22
CA THR A 121 4.57 -12.24 -17.88
C THR A 121 4.33 -12.15 -19.37
#